data_AF-A0A2E7QE61-F1
#
_entry.id   AF-A0A2E7QE61-F1
#
_cell.length_a   1.000
_cell.length_b   1.000
_cell.length_c   1.000
_cell.angle_alpha   90.00
_cell.angle_beta   90.00
_cell.angle_gamma   90.00
#
_symmetry.space_group_name_H-M   'P 1'
#
loop_
_entity.id
_entity.type
_entity.pdbx_description
1 polymer ?
#
loop_
_entity_poly.entity_id
_entity_poly.type
_entity_poly.pdbx_seq_one_letter_code
_entity_poly.pdbx_strand_id
1 'polypeptide(L)'
;MGELWLRLIAEENENATEEQIGYWRQRPERAPLLLVVTCCHNSEKMGKVPLIEQKMSVGAACHNILNGALAIGYAAQWLTEWSCYHDKIKEQLDHAPDVKILGLIYIGIADEPSKERKRTSPEDVISEWPGQAMQ
;
A
#
# COMPACT_ATOMS: atom_id res chain seq x y z
N MET A 1 15.87 3.13 4.17
CA MET A 1 15.00 2.25 3.35
C MET A 1 15.55 2.06 1.94
N GLY A 2 16.03 3.11 1.26
CA GLY A 2 16.58 3.02 -0.10
C GLY A 2 17.73 2.02 -0.25
N GLU A 3 18.71 2.06 0.66
CA GLU A 3 19.82 1.10 0.70
C GLU A 3 19.37 -0.36 0.86
N LEU A 4 18.31 -0.58 1.64
CA LEU A 4 17.76 -1.91 1.83
C LEU A 4 17.16 -2.44 0.52
N TRP A 5 16.36 -1.62 -0.16
CA TRP A 5 15.74 -2.00 -1.44
C TRP A 5 16.79 -2.30 -2.50
N LEU A 6 17.82 -1.46 -2.58
CA LEU A 6 18.93 -1.66 -3.50
C LEU A 6 19.65 -2.99 -3.24
N ARG A 7 19.98 -3.28 -1.97
CA ARG A 7 20.64 -4.53 -1.59
C ARG A 7 19.83 -5.75 -2.04
N LEU A 8 18.52 -5.75 -1.78
CA LEU A 8 17.64 -6.88 -2.14
C LEU A 8 17.55 -7.07 -3.65
N ILE A 9 17.43 -5.98 -4.41
CA ILE A 9 17.36 -6.07 -5.87
C ILE A 9 18.69 -6.53 -6.47
N ALA A 10 19.83 -6.10 -5.92
CA ALA A 10 21.14 -6.56 -6.37
C ALA A 10 21.37 -8.05 -6.05
N GLU A 11 20.85 -8.55 -4.92
CA GLU A 11 20.88 -9.99 -4.58
C GLU A 11 20.03 -10.84 -5.54
N GLU A 12 18.92 -10.29 -6.05
CA GLU A 12 17.98 -11.02 -6.91
C GLU A 12 18.20 -10.79 -8.40
N ASN A 13 18.94 -9.75 -8.78
CA ASN A 13 19.24 -9.40 -10.17
C ASN A 13 20.71 -8.97 -10.32
N GLU A 14 21.56 -9.94 -10.66
CA GLU A 14 23.00 -9.73 -10.90
C GLU A 14 23.30 -8.79 -12.08
N ASN A 15 22.34 -8.56 -12.97
CA ASN A 15 22.50 -7.73 -14.17
C ASN A 15 21.75 -6.39 -14.08
N ALA A 16 21.39 -5.94 -12.88
CA ALA A 16 20.70 -4.66 -12.71
C ALA A 16 21.56 -3.49 -13.25
N THR A 17 20.98 -2.66 -14.12
CA THR A 17 21.67 -1.49 -14.67
C THR A 17 21.82 -0.39 -13.62
N GLU A 18 22.79 0.52 -13.79
CA GLU A 18 22.96 1.68 -12.89
C GLU A 18 21.69 2.54 -12.79
N GLU A 19 20.92 2.64 -13.88
CA GLU A 19 19.63 3.35 -13.91
C GLU A 19 18.59 2.65 -13.02
N GLN A 20 18.48 1.32 -13.11
CA GLN A 20 17.57 0.54 -12.26
C GLN A 20 17.97 0.64 -10.78
N ILE A 21 19.27 0.59 -10.50
CA ILE A 21 19.84 0.77 -9.16
C ILE A 21 19.44 2.14 -8.59
N GLY A 22 19.67 3.22 -9.33
CA GLY A 22 19.32 4.58 -8.91
C GLY A 22 17.82 4.74 -8.68
N TYR A 23 17.00 4.20 -9.60
CA TYR A 23 15.55 4.22 -9.52
C TYR A 23 15.03 3.59 -8.21
N TRP A 24 15.51 2.39 -7.87
CA TRP A 24 15.03 1.68 -6.68
C TRP A 24 15.58 2.24 -5.37
N ARG A 25 16.82 2.73 -5.37
CA ARG A 25 17.41 3.39 -4.19
C ARG A 25 16.61 4.63 -3.79
N GLN A 26 16.23 5.46 -4.77
CA GLN A 26 15.47 6.68 -4.53
C GLN A 26 13.98 6.42 -4.29
N ARG A 27 13.47 5.23 -4.62
CA ARG A 27 12.04 4.93 -4.59
C ARG A 27 11.36 5.22 -3.23
N PRO A 28 11.88 4.77 -2.08
CA PRO A 28 11.28 5.09 -0.78
C PRO A 28 11.53 6.54 -0.33
N GLU A 29 12.41 7.28 -1.00
CA GLU A 29 12.79 8.67 -0.67
C GLU A 29 12.05 9.71 -1.51
N ARG A 30 11.11 9.27 -2.37
CA ARG A 30 10.31 10.16 -3.24
C ARG A 30 9.39 11.14 -2.50
N ALA A 31 9.24 10.97 -1.20
CA ALA A 31 8.50 11.88 -0.34
C ALA A 31 9.26 12.05 0.98
N PRO A 32 9.10 13.20 1.67
CA PRO A 32 9.76 13.46 2.95
C PRO A 32 9.30 12.51 4.06
N LEU A 33 8.12 11.90 3.93
CA LEU A 33 7.61 10.88 4.85
C LEU A 33 7.12 9.66 4.07
N LEU A 34 7.58 8.48 4.48
CA LEU A 34 7.07 7.18 4.05
C LEU A 34 6.48 6.44 5.25
N LEU A 35 5.18 6.22 5.24
CA LEU A 35 4.49 5.39 6.21
C LEU A 35 4.35 3.96 5.68
N VAL A 36 4.91 3.00 6.41
CA VAL A 36 4.74 1.57 6.13
C VAL A 36 3.57 1.06 6.95
N VAL A 37 2.48 0.68 6.29
CA VAL A 37 1.25 0.22 6.93
C VAL A 37 1.23 -1.31 6.95
N THR A 38 1.17 -1.88 8.14
CA THR A 38 1.14 -3.32 8.34
C THR A 38 -0.17 -3.81 8.93
N CYS A 39 -0.49 -5.07 8.64
CA CYS A 39 -1.60 -5.81 9.19
C CYS A 39 -1.04 -6.96 10.01
N CYS A 40 -1.11 -6.80 11.33
CA CYS A 40 -0.87 -7.88 12.28
C CYS A 40 -2.19 -8.60 12.50
N HIS A 41 -2.38 -9.73 11.83
CA HIS A 41 -3.61 -10.48 11.92
C HIS A 41 -3.80 -11.01 13.35
N ASN A 42 -4.97 -10.76 13.93
CA ASN A 42 -5.31 -11.34 15.23
C ASN A 42 -5.80 -12.77 15.03
N SER A 43 -4.88 -13.73 15.17
CA SER A 43 -5.14 -15.16 15.02
C SER A 43 -6.17 -15.69 16.02
N GLU A 44 -6.18 -15.18 17.25
CA GLU A 44 -7.13 -15.57 18.30
C GLU A 44 -8.58 -15.18 17.97
N LYS A 45 -8.76 -14.11 17.19
CA LYS A 45 -10.09 -13.59 16.80
C LYS A 45 -10.59 -14.12 15.46
N MET A 46 -9.85 -15.00 14.79
CA MET A 46 -10.23 -15.51 13.46
C MET A 46 -11.62 -16.19 13.42
N GLY A 47 -12.10 -16.75 14.54
CA GLY A 47 -13.45 -17.31 14.64
C GLY A 47 -14.58 -16.28 14.79
N LYS A 48 -14.25 -15.00 15.05
CA LYS A 48 -15.21 -13.90 15.23
C LYS A 48 -15.08 -12.81 14.17
N VAL A 49 -13.86 -12.52 13.75
CA VAL A 49 -13.53 -11.49 12.76
C VAL A 49 -12.63 -12.14 11.71
N PRO A 50 -13.21 -12.59 10.58
CA PRO A 50 -12.47 -13.14 9.46
C PRO A 50 -11.32 -12.25 8.99
N LEU A 51 -10.28 -12.88 8.45
CA LEU A 51 -9.09 -12.21 7.94
C LEU A 51 -9.41 -11.07 6.95
N ILE A 52 -10.41 -11.28 6.08
CA ILE A 52 -10.81 -10.28 5.09
C ILE A 52 -11.30 -8.99 5.76
N GLU A 53 -12.05 -9.07 6.85
CA GLU A 53 -12.55 -7.91 7.59
C GLU A 53 -11.39 -7.15 8.27
N GLN A 54 -10.42 -7.88 8.84
CA GLN A 54 -9.22 -7.27 9.42
C GLN A 54 -8.42 -6.52 8.35
N LYS A 55 -8.24 -7.10 7.16
CA LYS A 55 -7.58 -6.44 6.03
C LYS A 55 -8.37 -5.24 5.50
N MET A 56 -9.69 -5.35 5.39
CA MET A 56 -10.56 -4.23 4.98
C MET A 56 -10.47 -3.07 5.97
N SER A 57 -10.37 -3.35 7.27
CA SER A 57 -10.15 -2.32 8.29
C SER A 57 -8.83 -1.56 8.07
N VAL A 58 -7.74 -2.25 7.70
CA VAL A 58 -6.48 -1.60 7.36
C VAL A 58 -6.60 -0.79 6.07
N GLY A 59 -7.31 -1.30 5.06
CA GLY A 59 -7.61 -0.55 3.83
C GLY A 59 -8.38 0.74 4.09
N ALA A 60 -9.39 0.69 4.98
CA ALA A 60 -10.12 1.87 5.42
C ALA A 60 -9.21 2.87 6.16
N ALA A 61 -8.31 2.38 7.03
CA ALA A 61 -7.33 3.22 7.69
C ALA A 61 -6.37 3.90 6.70
N CYS A 62 -5.85 3.17 5.70
CA CYS A 62 -5.03 3.74 4.63
C CYS A 62 -5.78 4.87 3.90
N HIS A 63 -7.04 4.64 3.52
CA HIS A 63 -7.84 5.67 2.85
C HIS A 63 -8.08 6.90 3.74
N ASN A 64 -8.37 6.70 5.02
CA ASN A 64 -8.52 7.79 5.99
C ASN A 64 -7.24 8.62 6.14
N ILE A 65 -6.07 7.98 6.12
CA ILE A 65 -4.77 8.67 6.14
C ILE A 65 -4.61 9.55 4.89
N LEU A 66 -4.94 9.04 3.71
CA LEU A 66 -4.90 9.82 2.46
C LEU A 66 -5.81 11.04 2.53
N ASN A 67 -7.06 10.85 2.97
CA ASN A 67 -8.03 11.94 3.11
C ASN A 67 -7.57 12.96 4.16
N GLY A 68 -7.05 12.51 5.30
CA GLY A 68 -6.53 13.36 6.36
C GLY A 68 -5.35 14.21 5.90
N ALA A 69 -4.39 13.60 5.19
CA ALA A 69 -3.24 14.31 4.63
C ALA A 69 -3.69 15.43 3.67
N LEU A 70 -4.60 15.11 2.75
CA LEU A 70 -5.18 16.09 1.82
C LEU A 70 -5.93 17.21 2.55
N ALA A 71 -6.72 16.89 3.57
CA ALA A 71 -7.51 17.86 4.32
C ALA A 71 -6.65 18.90 5.07
N ILE A 72 -5.43 18.55 5.45
CA ILE A 72 -4.48 19.47 6.12
C ILE A 72 -3.43 20.06 5.17
N GLY A 73 -3.60 19.90 3.85
CA GLY A 73 -2.78 20.56 2.81
C GLY A 73 -1.56 19.76 2.33
N TYR A 74 -1.43 18.49 2.67
CA TYR A 74 -0.39 17.60 2.11
C TYR A 74 -0.93 16.77 0.96
N ALA A 75 -0.05 16.38 0.05
CA ALA A 75 -0.32 15.30 -0.89
C ALA A 75 0.06 13.96 -0.27
N ALA A 76 -0.68 12.90 -0.63
CA ALA A 76 -0.36 11.54 -0.24
C ALA A 76 -0.65 10.53 -1.35
N GLN A 77 0.18 9.49 -1.45
CA GLN A 77 0.02 8.42 -2.43
C GLN A 77 0.24 7.06 -1.77
N TRP A 78 -0.75 6.17 -1.89
CA TRP A 78 -0.68 4.78 -1.43
C TRP A 78 -0.25 3.86 -2.57
N LEU A 79 0.88 3.19 -2.38
CA LEU A 79 1.40 2.14 -3.26
C LEU A 79 1.62 0.85 -2.45
N THR A 80 1.77 -0.28 -3.15
CA THR A 80 2.24 -1.53 -2.53
C THR A 80 3.58 -1.94 -3.12
N GLU A 81 3.65 -2.04 -4.44
CA GLU A 81 4.85 -2.49 -5.18
C GLU A 81 5.38 -3.85 -4.68
N TRP A 82 6.50 -4.32 -5.25
CA TRP A 82 7.10 -5.60 -4.85
C TRP A 82 7.47 -5.64 -3.36
N SER A 83 7.89 -4.49 -2.81
CA SER A 83 8.39 -4.36 -1.45
C SER A 83 7.35 -4.71 -0.36
N CYS A 84 6.06 -4.46 -0.60
CA CYS A 84 4.99 -4.89 0.32
C CYS A 84 4.87 -6.42 0.44
N TYR A 85 5.31 -7.16 -0.58
CA TYR A 85 5.18 -8.61 -0.66
C TYR A 85 6.49 -9.35 -0.37
N HIS A 86 7.60 -8.63 -0.21
CA HIS A 86 8.93 -9.21 -0.06
C HIS A 86 9.25 -9.53 1.42
N ASP A 87 9.51 -10.79 1.74
CA ASP A 87 9.67 -11.22 3.14
C ASP A 87 10.87 -10.57 3.84
N LYS A 88 12.03 -10.45 3.18
CA LYS A 88 13.19 -9.73 3.76
C LYS A 88 12.91 -8.26 4.10
N ILE A 89 12.01 -7.57 3.39
CA ILE A 89 11.63 -6.20 3.76
C ILE A 89 10.93 -6.21 5.12
N LYS A 90 9.98 -7.12 5.30
CA LYS A 90 9.24 -7.29 6.55
C LYS A 90 10.14 -7.73 7.70
N GLU A 91 11.07 -8.66 7.45
CA GLU A 91 12.05 -9.10 8.45
C GLU A 91 12.95 -7.95 8.93
N GLN A 92 13.38 -7.08 8.02
CA GLN A 92 14.21 -5.91 8.36
C GLN A 92 13.44 -4.81 9.11
N LEU A 93 12.11 -4.89 9.14
CA LEU A 93 11.24 -4.05 9.96
C LEU A 93 10.87 -4.73 11.29
N ASP A 94 11.58 -5.80 11.68
CA ASP A 94 11.36 -6.58 12.91
C ASP A 94 9.93 -7.13 13.04
N HIS A 95 9.30 -7.48 11.91
CA HIS A 95 7.97 -8.06 11.89
C HIS A 95 7.99 -9.59 11.78
N ALA A 96 7.01 -10.21 12.45
CA ALA A 96 6.81 -11.66 12.37
C ALA A 96 6.38 -12.11 10.94
N PRO A 97 6.62 -13.38 10.56
CA PRO A 97 6.34 -13.87 9.21
C PRO A 97 4.88 -13.73 8.74
N ASP A 98 3.93 -13.77 9.67
CA ASP A 98 2.48 -13.70 9.44
C ASP A 98 1.95 -12.28 9.29
N VAL A 99 2.72 -11.26 9.71
CA VAL A 99 2.43 -9.85 9.44
C VAL A 99 2.49 -9.59 7.93
N LYS A 100 1.59 -8.74 7.44
CA LYS A 100 1.59 -8.32 6.03
C LYS A 100 1.73 -6.82 5.93
N ILE A 101 2.58 -6.34 5.02
CA ILE A 101 2.63 -4.93 4.67
C ILE A 101 1.53 -4.70 3.63
N LEU A 102 0.54 -3.89 3.96
CA LEU A 102 -0.60 -3.61 3.09
C LEU A 102 -0.50 -2.25 2.40
N GLY A 103 0.48 -1.42 2.76
CA GLY A 103 0.67 -0.15 2.09
C GLY A 103 1.97 0.54 2.40
N LEU A 104 2.41 1.29 1.41
CA LEU A 104 3.44 2.31 1.48
C LEU A 104 2.76 3.64 1.15
N ILE A 105 2.59 4.50 2.15
CA ILE A 105 1.96 5.80 1.98
C ILE A 105 3.04 6.87 2.00
N TYR A 106 3.29 7.44 0.84
CA TYR A 106 4.18 8.57 0.64
C TYR A 106 3.42 9.85 0.96
N ILE A 107 3.95 10.72 1.83
CA ILE A 107 3.31 11.96 2.27
C ILE A 107 4.29 13.12 2.11
N GLY A 108 3.84 14.21 1.51
CA GLY A 108 4.65 15.39 1.26
C GLY A 108 3.90 16.55 0.62
N ILE A 109 4.63 17.49 0.02
CA ILE A 109 4.05 18.54 -0.82
C ILE A 109 4.16 18.08 -2.27
N ALA A 110 3.07 18.18 -3.04
CA ALA A 110 3.10 17.86 -4.46
C ALA A 110 3.72 19.02 -5.24
N ASP A 111 4.69 18.70 -6.10
CA ASP A 111 5.29 19.68 -7.03
C ASP A 111 4.33 20.05 -8.17
N GLU A 112 3.40 19.14 -8.51
CA GLU A 112 2.42 19.31 -9.57
C GLU A 112 1.01 18.93 -9.07
N PRO A 113 -0.06 19.56 -9.60
CA PRO A 113 -1.42 19.14 -9.34
C PRO A 113 -1.66 17.68 -9.75
N SER A 114 -2.48 16.97 -8.99
CA SER A 114 -2.87 15.61 -9.35
C SER A 114 -3.59 15.60 -10.69
N LYS A 115 -3.16 14.73 -11.59
CA LYS A 115 -3.81 14.54 -12.90
C LYS A 115 -5.12 13.79 -12.69
N GLU A 116 -6.19 14.31 -13.28
CA GLU A 116 -7.48 13.63 -13.26
C GLU A 116 -7.36 12.28 -13.98
N ARG A 117 -7.99 11.25 -13.42
CA ARG A 117 -8.01 9.89 -13.99
C ARG A 117 -9.44 9.56 -14.42
N LYS A 118 -9.59 8.84 -15.53
CA LYS A 118 -10.90 8.34 -15.93
C LYS A 118 -11.47 7.47 -14.80
N ARG A 119 -12.65 7.84 -14.28
CA ARG A 119 -13.41 7.00 -13.34
C ARG A 119 -14.34 6.09 -14.14
N THR A 120 -14.55 4.88 -13.62
CA THR A 120 -15.63 4.00 -14.09
C THR A 120 -16.97 4.69 -13.82
N SER A 121 -17.90 4.60 -14.76
CA SER A 121 -19.20 5.23 -14.57
C SER A 121 -20.06 4.41 -13.60
N PRO A 122 -21.01 5.04 -12.89
CA PRO A 122 -21.85 4.33 -11.92
C PRO A 122 -22.60 3.15 -12.52
N GLU A 123 -23.09 3.27 -13.75
CA GLU A 123 -23.82 2.22 -14.46
C GLU A 123 -23.01 0.94 -14.72
N ASP A 124 -21.68 1.02 -14.69
CA ASP A 124 -20.80 -0.15 -14.88
C ASP A 124 -20.56 -0.94 -13.57
N VAL A 125 -20.83 -0.35 -12.40
CA VAL A 125 -20.45 -0.91 -11.08
C VAL A 125 -21.58 -0.99 -10.06
N ILE A 126 -22.73 -0.36 -10.34
CA ILE A 126 -23.91 -0.40 -9.49
C ILE A 126 -24.92 -1.38 -10.08
N SER A 127 -25.44 -2.28 -9.25
CA SER A 127 -26.59 -3.12 -9.57
C SER A 127 -27.72 -2.86 -8.60
N GLU A 128 -28.95 -2.89 -9.12
CA GLU A 128 -30.16 -2.79 -8.32
C GLU A 128 -30.70 -4.19 -8.01
N TRP A 129 -31.04 -4.43 -6.75
CA TRP A 129 -31.69 -5.68 -6.35
C TRP A 129 -33.17 -5.64 -6.74
N PRO A 130 -33.66 -6.54 -7.63
CA PRO A 130 -35.01 -6.47 -8.17
C PRO A 130 -36.10 -6.95 -7.20
N GLY A 131 -35.75 -7.40 -5.99
CA GLY A 131 -36.72 -7.71 -4.93
C GLY A 131 -37.55 -8.99 -5.14
N GLN A 132 -37.33 -9.78 -6.19
CA GLN A 132 -38.07 -11.02 -6.39
C GLN A 132 -37.56 -12.13 -5.47
N ALA A 133 -38.43 -12.59 -4.57
CA ALA A 133 -38.25 -13.88 -3.89
C ALA A 133 -38.30 -15.00 -4.94
N MET A 134 -37.31 -15.90 -4.93
CA MET A 134 -37.38 -17.14 -5.71
C MET A 134 -38.66 -17.88 -5.29
N GLN A 135 -39.57 -18.11 -6.25
CA GLN A 135 -40.69 -19.04 -6.10
C GLN A 135 -40.21 -20.48 -6.21
#